data_AF-A0A853AE32-F1
#
_entry.id   AF-A0A853AE32-F1
#
_cell.length_a   1.000
_cell.length_b   1.000
_cell.length_c   1.000
_cell.angle_alpha   90.00
_cell.angle_beta   90.00
_cell.angle_gamma   90.00
#
_symmetry.space_group_name_H-M   'P 1'
#
loop_
_entity.id
_entity.type
_entity.pdbx_description
1 polymer ?
#
loop_
_entity_poly.entity_id
_entity_poly.type
_entity_poly.pdbx_seq_one_letter_code
_entity_poly.pdbx_strand_id
1 'polypeptide(L)'
;MTGPAVGPLGPALVRVRAGERVLGAGFRVAPDVVAPCAHVVDGAADLVADSPLLGTRGHAVEVLEQDEALDVALLRLAEPPPGALPAPARISGDVADHRFRTVGFPHDVPDGVRVTGRLLGAQGAGLVPMAVDPGLWHVDPGFSGAPVWDEALAGVVGRRPVRAPSVRARREG
;
A
#
# COMPACT_ATOMS: atom_id res chain seq x y z
N MET A 1 -2.25 -15.99 24.63
CA MET A 1 -2.13 -15.91 23.15
C MET A 1 -2.32 -14.46 22.74
N THR A 2 -1.24 -13.70 22.67
CA THR A 2 -1.24 -12.37 22.06
C THR A 2 -1.43 -12.55 20.56
N GLY A 3 -2.49 -11.99 19.99
CA GLY A 3 -2.62 -11.87 18.54
C GLY A 3 -1.36 -11.22 17.95
N PRO A 4 -1.07 -11.40 16.65
CA PRO A 4 0.12 -10.78 16.04
C PRO A 4 0.08 -9.30 16.39
N ALA A 5 1.10 -8.82 17.10
CA ALA A 5 1.17 -7.43 17.53
C ALA A 5 0.87 -6.57 16.31
N VAL A 6 -0.19 -5.77 16.41
CA VAL A 6 -0.62 -4.83 15.37
C VAL A 6 0.49 -3.80 15.30
N GLY A 7 1.55 -4.14 14.54
CA GLY A 7 2.69 -3.27 14.31
C GLY A 7 2.21 -1.95 13.70
N PRO A 8 3.10 -0.97 13.54
CA PRO A 8 2.69 0.40 13.18
C PRO A 8 1.93 0.52 11.85
N LEU A 9 2.00 -0.50 10.99
CA LEU A 9 1.20 -0.61 9.76
C LEU A 9 -0.28 -0.95 9.99
N GLY A 10 -0.65 -1.58 11.10
CA GLY A 10 -1.99 -2.14 11.29
C GLY A 10 -3.13 -1.14 11.29
N PRO A 11 -3.02 0.02 11.97
CA PRO A 11 -4.01 1.08 11.90
C PRO A 11 -4.23 1.65 10.49
N ALA A 12 -3.19 1.63 9.66
CA ALA A 12 -3.17 2.29 8.36
C ALA A 12 -3.41 1.35 7.18
N LEU A 13 -3.09 0.06 7.29
CA LEU A 13 -3.17 -0.90 6.20
C LEU A 13 -4.62 -1.20 5.83
N VAL A 14 -4.92 -1.11 4.53
CA VAL A 14 -6.23 -1.40 3.98
C VAL A 14 -6.12 -2.39 2.84
N ARG A 15 -7.04 -3.37 2.82
CA ARG A 15 -7.24 -4.29 1.70
C ARG A 15 -8.46 -3.82 0.91
N VAL A 16 -8.31 -3.66 -0.41
CA VAL A 16 -9.40 -3.23 -1.31
C VAL A 16 -9.97 -4.45 -2.01
N ARG A 17 -11.30 -4.56 -2.03
CA ARG A 17 -12.03 -5.68 -2.65
C ARG A 17 -13.19 -5.20 -3.51
N ALA A 18 -13.59 -6.04 -4.45
CA ALA A 18 -14.88 -5.98 -5.13
C ALA A 18 -15.57 -7.35 -4.93
N GLY A 19 -16.66 -7.38 -4.16
CA GLY A 19 -17.22 -8.62 -3.64
C GLY A 19 -16.16 -9.43 -2.87
N GLU A 20 -16.01 -10.72 -3.18
CA GLU A 20 -15.00 -11.59 -2.54
C GLU A 20 -13.60 -11.47 -3.15
N ARG A 21 -13.45 -10.75 -4.27
CA ARG A 21 -12.17 -10.62 -4.96
C ARG A 21 -11.32 -9.54 -4.31
N VAL A 22 -10.10 -9.90 -3.93
CA VAL A 22 -9.05 -8.93 -3.56
C VAL A 22 -8.51 -8.26 -4.82
N LEU A 23 -8.55 -6.93 -4.84
CA LEU A 23 -8.07 -6.10 -5.95
C LEU A 23 -6.66 -5.57 -5.67
N GLY A 24 -6.36 -5.25 -4.41
CA GLY A 24 -5.07 -4.73 -4.02
C GLY A 24 -5.02 -4.23 -2.59
N ALA A 25 -3.98 -3.45 -2.30
CA ALA A 25 -3.74 -2.83 -1.01
C ALA A 25 -3.78 -1.31 -1.12
N GLY A 26 -3.95 -0.66 0.02
CA GLY A 26 -3.80 0.77 0.19
C GLY A 26 -3.41 1.09 1.62
N PHE A 27 -3.20 2.36 1.90
CA PHE A 27 -3.00 2.83 3.26
C PHE A 27 -3.75 4.12 3.54
N ARG A 28 -4.08 4.34 4.81
CA ARG A 28 -4.76 5.53 5.29
C ARG A 28 -3.84 6.74 5.22
N VAL A 29 -4.30 7.78 4.52
CA VAL A 29 -3.69 9.13 4.53
C VAL A 29 -4.47 10.08 5.46
N ALA A 30 -5.71 9.73 5.79
CA ALA A 30 -6.51 10.25 6.89
C ALA A 30 -7.31 9.08 7.51
N PRO A 31 -7.93 9.23 8.69
CA PRO A 31 -8.71 8.15 9.29
C PRO A 31 -9.75 7.54 8.34
N ASP A 32 -10.44 8.37 7.56
CA ASP A 32 -11.47 8.00 6.58
C ASP A 32 -10.99 8.01 5.12
N VAL A 33 -9.72 8.32 4.83
CA VAL A 33 -9.20 8.39 3.45
C VAL A 33 -8.08 7.39 3.21
N VAL A 34 -8.23 6.57 2.17
CA VAL A 34 -7.28 5.52 1.77
C VAL A 34 -6.71 5.81 0.39
N ALA A 35 -5.41 5.61 0.23
CA ALA A 35 -4.71 5.77 -1.04
C ALA A 35 -4.23 4.42 -1.59
N PRO A 36 -5.01 3.74 -2.46
CA PRO A 36 -4.53 2.63 -3.28
C PRO A 36 -3.93 3.13 -4.61
N CYS A 37 -3.49 2.18 -5.46
CA CYS A 37 -3.17 2.48 -6.86
C CYS A 37 -4.44 2.73 -7.69
N ALA A 38 -4.36 3.58 -8.72
CA ALA A 38 -5.52 3.91 -9.56
C ALA A 38 -6.07 2.69 -10.29
N HIS A 39 -5.19 1.83 -10.85
CA HIS A 39 -5.62 0.62 -11.55
C HIS A 39 -6.29 -0.43 -10.64
N VAL A 40 -6.14 -0.33 -9.32
CA VAL A 40 -6.81 -1.25 -8.38
C VAL A 40 -8.31 -1.00 -8.36
N VAL A 41 -8.72 0.24 -8.58
CA VAL A 41 -10.12 0.68 -8.46
C VAL A 41 -10.76 1.00 -9.81
N ASP A 42 -9.97 0.99 -10.88
CA ASP A 42 -10.43 1.25 -12.24
C ASP A 42 -11.49 0.24 -12.70
N GLY A 43 -12.63 0.76 -13.17
CA GLY A 43 -13.78 -0.03 -13.64
C GLY A 43 -14.45 -0.94 -12.59
N ALA A 44 -14.09 -0.83 -11.31
CA ALA A 44 -14.64 -1.69 -10.25
C ALA A 44 -15.93 -1.10 -9.66
N ALA A 45 -16.99 -1.91 -9.66
CA ALA A 45 -18.22 -1.64 -8.91
C ALA A 45 -18.16 -2.32 -7.53
N ASP A 46 -19.00 -1.87 -6.60
CA ASP A 46 -19.18 -2.47 -5.27
C ASP A 46 -17.87 -2.60 -4.47
N LEU A 47 -17.05 -1.54 -4.54
CA LEU A 47 -15.80 -1.46 -3.81
C LEU A 47 -16.04 -1.45 -2.31
N VAL A 48 -15.26 -2.27 -1.60
CA VAL A 48 -15.21 -2.27 -0.14
C VAL A 48 -13.77 -2.28 0.36
N ALA A 49 -13.58 -1.68 1.52
CA ALA A 49 -12.32 -1.67 2.25
C ALA A 49 -12.39 -2.59 3.47
N ASP A 50 -11.34 -3.37 3.69
CA ASP A 50 -11.12 -4.08 4.95
C ASP A 50 -9.94 -3.47 5.70
N SER A 51 -9.93 -3.63 7.02
CA SER A 51 -8.75 -3.42 7.86
C SER A 51 -8.41 -4.74 8.55
N PRO A 52 -7.70 -5.66 7.86
CA PRO A 52 -7.45 -7.01 8.36
C PRO A 52 -6.73 -7.03 9.70
N LEU A 53 -5.77 -6.10 9.89
CA LEU A 53 -5.00 -5.98 11.14
C LEU A 53 -5.78 -5.30 12.27
N LEU A 54 -6.95 -4.71 11.98
CA LEU A 54 -7.92 -4.23 12.97
C LEU A 54 -9.11 -5.19 13.13
N GLY A 55 -9.14 -6.30 12.38
CA GLY A 55 -10.22 -7.27 12.43
C GLY A 55 -11.56 -6.78 11.87
N THR A 56 -11.56 -5.74 11.02
CA THR A 56 -12.80 -5.18 10.42
C THR A 56 -12.82 -5.37 8.90
N ARG A 57 -14.02 -5.50 8.32
CA ARG A 57 -14.22 -5.78 6.90
C ARG A 57 -15.49 -5.15 6.35
N GLY A 58 -15.54 -4.95 5.04
CA GLY A 58 -16.76 -4.59 4.32
C GLY A 58 -17.18 -3.12 4.47
N HIS A 59 -16.22 -2.22 4.70
CA HIS A 59 -16.50 -0.80 4.77
C HIS A 59 -16.79 -0.26 3.37
N ALA A 60 -17.95 0.37 3.18
CA ALA A 60 -18.29 1.01 1.92
C ALA A 60 -17.30 2.15 1.63
N VAL A 61 -16.89 2.26 0.37
CA VAL A 61 -15.99 3.31 -0.08
C VAL A 61 -16.51 4.02 -1.31
N GLU A 62 -16.18 5.31 -1.39
CA GLU A 62 -16.44 6.16 -2.55
C GLU A 62 -15.11 6.61 -3.14
N VAL A 63 -15.02 6.64 -4.47
CA VAL A 63 -13.85 7.20 -5.17
C VAL A 63 -13.94 8.72 -5.11
N LEU A 64 -12.99 9.36 -4.43
CA LEU A 64 -12.89 10.82 -4.38
C LEU A 64 -12.15 11.38 -5.61
N GLU A 65 -11.03 10.75 -5.97
CA GLU A 65 -10.14 11.22 -7.02
C GLU A 65 -9.30 10.06 -7.57
N GLN A 66 -8.91 10.16 -8.84
CA GLN A 66 -8.00 9.23 -9.51
C GLN A 66 -7.03 10.01 -10.40
N ASP A 67 -5.74 9.69 -10.28
CA ASP A 67 -4.69 10.14 -11.17
C ASP A 67 -4.03 8.91 -11.80
N GLU A 68 -4.36 8.65 -13.06
CA GLU A 68 -3.79 7.53 -13.84
C GLU A 68 -2.31 7.72 -14.15
N ALA A 69 -1.84 8.96 -14.29
CA ALA A 69 -0.45 9.27 -14.61
C ALA A 69 0.46 8.97 -13.41
N LEU A 70 -0.05 9.22 -12.20
CA LEU A 70 0.63 8.88 -10.96
C LEU A 70 0.29 7.47 -10.46
N ASP A 71 -0.68 6.77 -11.05
CA ASP A 71 -1.21 5.50 -10.55
C ASP A 71 -1.61 5.60 -9.06
N VAL A 72 -2.42 6.60 -8.72
CA VAL A 72 -2.95 6.86 -7.37
C VAL A 72 -4.45 7.09 -7.45
N ALA A 73 -5.20 6.52 -6.52
CA ALA A 73 -6.58 6.90 -6.24
C ALA A 73 -6.74 7.31 -4.78
N LEU A 74 -7.78 8.09 -4.49
CA LEU A 74 -8.23 8.40 -3.14
C LEU A 74 -9.63 7.83 -2.94
N LEU A 75 -9.78 7.01 -1.91
CA LEU A 75 -11.05 6.43 -1.51
C LEU A 75 -11.47 7.01 -0.16
N ARG A 76 -12.74 7.37 -0.03
CA ARG A 76 -13.34 7.74 1.26
C ARG A 76 -14.14 6.60 1.84
N LEU A 77 -13.90 6.27 3.10
CA LEU A 77 -14.75 5.39 3.89
C LEU A 77 -15.88 6.22 4.49
N ALA A 78 -17.12 5.76 4.35
CA ALA A 78 -18.26 6.40 5.02
C ALA A 78 -18.09 6.39 6.54
N GLU A 79 -17.60 5.26 7.08
CA GLU A 79 -17.34 5.08 8.51
C GLU A 79 -15.96 4.43 8.70
N PRO A 80 -14.98 5.15 9.29
CA PRO A 80 -13.69 4.55 9.59
C PRO A 80 -13.80 3.59 10.80
N PRO A 81 -13.16 2.41 10.76
CA PRO A 81 -13.20 1.48 11.88
C PRO A 81 -12.48 2.06 13.12
N PRO A 82 -12.86 1.64 14.33
CA PRO A 82 -12.14 1.99 15.56
C PRO A 82 -10.65 1.67 15.44
N GLY A 83 -9.79 2.62 15.82
CA GLY A 83 -8.34 2.48 15.72
C GLY A 83 -7.76 2.74 14.33
N ALA A 84 -8.57 3.14 13.35
CA ALA A 84 -8.08 3.64 12.06
C ALA A 84 -7.24 4.91 12.27
N LEU A 85 -5.97 4.84 11.88
CA LEU A 85 -5.06 5.99 11.94
C LEU A 85 -4.30 6.11 10.62
N PRO A 86 -4.01 7.35 10.17
CA PRO A 86 -3.19 7.55 9.00
C PRO A 86 -1.75 7.06 9.25
N ALA A 87 -1.12 6.57 8.19
CA ALA A 87 0.31 6.32 8.22
C ALA A 87 1.08 7.66 8.20
N PRO A 88 2.06 7.89 9.08
CA PRO A 88 2.92 9.05 8.99
C PRO A 88 3.74 8.98 7.70
N ALA A 89 3.47 9.86 6.73
CA ALA A 89 4.29 9.97 5.53
C ALA A 89 5.66 10.58 5.89
N ARG A 90 6.72 10.03 5.30
CA ARG A 90 8.10 10.50 5.47
C ARG A 90 8.73 10.67 4.09
N ILE A 91 9.00 11.93 3.73
CA ILE A 91 9.74 12.26 2.53
C ILE A 91 11.19 12.48 2.98
N SER A 92 12.04 11.47 2.80
CA SER A 92 13.48 11.57 3.10
C SER A 92 14.29 11.34 1.85
N GLY A 93 15.35 12.14 1.68
CA GLY A 93 16.23 12.10 0.50
C GLY A 93 17.14 10.87 0.47
N ASP A 94 17.47 10.30 1.63
CA ASP A 94 18.25 9.08 1.73
C ASP A 94 17.55 8.08 2.66
N VAL A 95 17.37 6.87 2.14
CA VAL A 95 16.80 5.70 2.83
C VAL A 95 17.65 4.46 2.56
N ALA A 96 18.88 4.64 2.04
CA ALA A 96 19.77 3.53 1.75
C ALA A 96 20.02 2.68 3.00
N ASP A 97 20.02 1.36 2.81
CA ASP A 97 20.23 0.33 3.83
C ASP A 97 19.20 0.28 4.97
N HIS A 98 18.19 1.15 4.97
CA HIS A 98 17.10 1.11 5.93
C HIS A 98 16.28 -0.18 5.78
N ARG A 99 15.87 -0.76 6.92
CA ARG A 99 14.97 -1.91 6.96
C ARG A 99 13.56 -1.46 6.63
N PHE A 100 12.89 -2.19 5.74
CA PHE A 100 11.48 -1.95 5.44
C PHE A 100 10.59 -3.14 5.80
N ARG A 101 9.31 -2.85 6.01
CA ARG A 101 8.23 -3.85 6.06
C ARG A 101 7.07 -3.42 5.16
N THR A 102 6.44 -4.38 4.50
CA THR A 102 5.20 -4.18 3.73
C THR A 102 4.30 -5.39 3.89
N VAL A 103 2.99 -5.21 3.69
CA VAL A 103 2.01 -6.29 3.67
C VAL A 103 1.21 -6.17 2.39
N GLY A 104 1.16 -7.23 1.62
CA GLY A 104 0.34 -7.35 0.41
C GLY A 104 -0.63 -8.51 0.52
N PHE A 105 -1.58 -8.56 -0.40
CA PHE A 105 -2.67 -9.55 -0.41
C PHE A 105 -2.72 -10.27 -1.76
N PRO A 106 -1.75 -11.16 -2.06
CA PRO A 106 -1.75 -11.91 -3.30
C PRO A 106 -2.92 -12.90 -3.34
N HIS A 107 -3.29 -13.31 -4.55
CA HIS A 107 -4.49 -14.14 -4.79
C HIS A 107 -4.49 -15.46 -4.00
N ASP A 108 -3.33 -16.09 -3.86
CA ASP A 108 -3.12 -17.34 -3.13
C ASP A 108 -3.04 -17.18 -1.61
N VAL A 109 -2.77 -15.95 -1.12
CA VAL A 109 -2.71 -15.62 0.30
C VAL A 109 -3.59 -14.40 0.59
N PRO A 110 -4.93 -14.53 0.49
CA PRO A 110 -5.86 -13.40 0.61
C PRO A 110 -5.82 -12.73 1.99
N ASP A 111 -5.45 -13.48 3.05
CA ASP A 111 -5.27 -12.96 4.42
C ASP A 111 -4.02 -12.07 4.57
N GLY A 112 -3.17 -12.06 3.55
CA GLY A 112 -2.02 -11.18 3.43
C GLY A 112 -0.72 -11.84 3.87
N VAL A 113 0.36 -11.43 3.22
CA VAL A 113 1.72 -11.88 3.52
C VAL A 113 2.61 -10.69 3.80
N ARG A 114 3.40 -10.81 4.86
CA ARG A 114 4.37 -9.80 5.27
C ARG A 114 5.68 -10.03 4.55
N VAL A 115 6.24 -8.97 3.99
CA VAL A 115 7.56 -8.97 3.35
C VAL A 115 8.46 -7.98 4.08
N THR A 116 9.72 -8.38 4.30
CA THR A 116 10.76 -7.55 4.91
C THR A 116 12.01 -7.53 4.04
N GLY A 117 12.84 -6.51 4.22
CA GLY A 117 14.06 -6.37 3.44
C GLY A 117 14.82 -5.08 3.73
N ARG A 118 15.62 -4.63 2.77
CA ARG A 118 16.33 -3.35 2.80
C ARG A 118 16.04 -2.50 1.57
N LEU A 119 16.02 -1.20 1.76
CA LEU A 119 15.97 -0.20 0.69
C LEU A 119 17.39 0.03 0.15
N LEU A 120 17.58 0.03 -1.17
CA LEU A 120 18.91 0.09 -1.81
C LEU A 120 19.34 1.51 -2.22
N GLY A 121 18.66 2.54 -1.69
CA GLY A 121 18.86 3.94 -2.09
C GLY A 121 18.14 4.30 -3.40
N ALA A 122 18.01 5.59 -3.70
CA ALA A 122 17.34 6.02 -4.92
C ALA A 122 18.16 5.63 -6.17
N GLN A 123 17.55 4.89 -7.09
CA GLN A 123 18.05 4.74 -8.46
C GLN A 123 17.15 5.56 -9.40
N GLY A 124 17.64 5.91 -10.60
CA GLY A 124 17.00 6.87 -11.51
C GLY A 124 15.47 6.75 -11.66
N ALA A 125 14.82 7.86 -12.01
CA ALA A 125 13.35 8.05 -12.03
C ALA A 125 12.65 8.12 -10.65
N GLY A 126 13.40 8.30 -9.56
CA GLY A 126 12.84 8.52 -8.23
C GLY A 126 12.28 7.26 -7.56
N LEU A 127 12.64 6.08 -8.07
CA LEU A 127 12.27 4.80 -7.49
C LEU A 127 13.40 4.29 -6.59
N VAL A 128 13.03 3.75 -5.43
CA VAL A 128 13.97 3.12 -4.49
C VAL A 128 13.84 1.60 -4.65
N PRO A 129 14.87 0.90 -5.16
CA PRO A 129 14.86 -0.55 -5.23
C PRO A 129 14.84 -1.18 -3.83
N MET A 130 14.29 -2.38 -3.76
CA MET A 130 14.12 -3.13 -2.52
C MET A 130 14.76 -4.50 -2.65
N ALA A 131 15.74 -4.79 -1.79
CA ALA A 131 16.23 -6.14 -1.59
C ALA A 131 15.34 -6.84 -0.55
N VAL A 132 14.62 -7.88 -0.98
CA VAL A 132 13.77 -8.70 -0.10
C VAL A 132 14.65 -9.74 0.60
N ASP A 133 14.39 -10.02 1.89
CA ASP A 133 15.14 -11.05 2.61
C ASP A 133 14.94 -12.44 1.95
N PRO A 134 15.98 -13.30 1.87
CA PRO A 134 15.88 -14.62 1.24
C PRO A 134 14.78 -15.50 1.86
N GLY A 135 14.09 -16.28 1.03
CA GLY A 135 13.03 -17.18 1.47
C GLY A 135 11.66 -16.52 1.70
N LEU A 136 11.52 -15.22 1.41
CA LEU A 136 10.24 -14.53 1.39
C LEU A 136 9.61 -14.56 -0.03
N TRP A 137 8.28 -14.46 -0.08
CA TRP A 137 7.46 -14.55 -1.31
C TRP A 137 7.92 -13.57 -2.40
N HIS A 138 7.74 -13.97 -3.68
CA HIS A 138 7.84 -13.04 -4.79
C HIS A 138 6.78 -11.94 -4.65
N VAL A 139 7.13 -10.71 -5.01
CA VAL A 139 6.19 -9.59 -4.98
C VAL A 139 5.25 -9.71 -6.17
N ASP A 140 4.08 -10.27 -5.91
CA ASP A 140 3.05 -10.60 -6.90
C ASP A 140 1.93 -9.52 -6.98
N PRO A 141 1.01 -9.60 -7.97
CA PRO A 141 -0.23 -8.82 -7.95
C PRO A 141 -0.96 -8.97 -6.61
N GLY A 142 -1.40 -7.86 -6.01
CA GLY A 142 -1.96 -7.80 -4.66
C GLY A 142 -1.11 -7.00 -3.66
N PHE A 143 0.15 -6.69 -3.99
CA PHE A 143 0.98 -5.70 -3.28
C PHE A 143 0.80 -4.27 -3.79
N SER A 144 0.05 -4.10 -4.88
CA SER A 144 -0.15 -2.78 -5.51
C SER A 144 -0.82 -1.82 -4.54
N GLY A 145 -0.19 -0.67 -4.33
CA GLY A 145 -0.64 0.35 -3.38
C GLY A 145 -0.29 0.07 -1.91
N ALA A 146 0.38 -1.05 -1.60
CA ALA A 146 0.78 -1.37 -0.24
C ALA A 146 1.81 -0.36 0.30
N PRO A 147 1.68 0.08 1.57
CA PRO A 147 2.62 0.99 2.19
C PRO A 147 3.97 0.31 2.44
N VAL A 148 5.06 1.00 2.07
CA VAL A 148 6.43 0.63 2.44
C VAL A 148 6.78 1.37 3.72
N TRP A 149 6.75 0.65 4.85
CA TRP A 149 7.12 1.18 6.15
C TRP A 149 8.63 1.11 6.35
N ASP A 150 9.24 2.25 6.71
CA ASP A 150 10.64 2.37 7.10
C ASP A 150 10.76 2.30 8.63
N GLU A 151 11.57 1.37 9.12
CA GLU A 151 11.78 1.15 10.55
C GLU A 151 12.55 2.26 11.25
N ALA A 152 13.49 2.91 10.56
CA ALA A 152 14.31 3.96 11.12
C ALA A 152 13.55 5.28 11.22
N LEU A 153 12.72 5.58 10.22
CA LEU A 153 11.93 6.82 10.15
C LEU A 153 10.55 6.70 10.82
N ALA A 154 10.16 5.49 11.21
CA ALA A 154 8.86 5.16 11.78
C ALA A 154 7.71 5.77 10.96
N GLY A 155 7.72 5.50 9.66
CA GLY A 155 6.72 6.04 8.74
C GLY A 155 6.74 5.39 7.36
N VAL A 156 5.77 5.77 6.54
CA VAL A 156 5.66 5.31 5.15
C VAL A 156 6.51 6.21 4.26
N VAL A 157 7.50 5.61 3.60
CA VAL A 157 8.42 6.30 2.68
C VAL A 157 8.04 6.14 1.22
N GLY A 158 7.03 5.33 0.94
CA GLY A 158 6.51 5.13 -0.40
C GLY A 158 5.41 4.06 -0.44
N ARG A 159 4.88 3.83 -1.63
CA ARG A 159 3.98 2.72 -1.92
C ARG A 159 4.66 1.75 -2.86
N ARG A 160 4.18 0.50 -2.90
CA ARG A 160 4.60 -0.49 -3.90
C ARG A 160 3.78 -0.35 -5.17
N PRO A 161 4.37 0.06 -6.31
CA PRO A 161 3.76 -0.15 -7.61
C PRO A 161 4.07 -1.57 -8.13
N VAL A 162 3.09 -2.23 -8.75
CA VAL A 162 3.32 -3.50 -9.49
C VAL A 162 3.86 -3.24 -10.90
N ARG A 163 3.76 -2.00 -11.40
CA ARG A 163 4.35 -1.55 -12.66
C ARG A 163 5.17 -0.29 -12.44
N ALA A 164 6.41 -0.25 -12.95
CA ALA A 164 7.12 1.01 -13.04
C ALA A 164 6.27 2.00 -13.88
N PRO A 165 6.15 3.27 -13.47
CA PRO A 165 5.49 4.27 -14.31
C PRO A 165 6.16 4.27 -15.69
N SER A 166 5.35 4.34 -16.74
CA SER A 166 5.87 4.55 -18.09
C SER A 166 6.55 5.92 -18.12
N VAL A 167 7.88 5.94 -18.19
CA VAL A 167 8.62 7.18 -18.40
C VAL A 167 8.26 7.69 -19.78
N ARG A 168 7.36 8.68 -19.87
CA ARG A 168 7.21 9.44 -21.11
C ARG A 168 8.53 10.17 -21.32
N ALA A 169 9.32 9.70 -22.29
CA ALA A 169 10.44 10.47 -22.80
C ALA A 169 9.93 11.87 -23.15
N ARG A 170 10.53 12.91 -22.55
CA ARG A 170 10.31 14.28 -23.01
C ARG A 170 10.69 14.30 -24.49
N ARG A 171 9.72 14.59 -25.36
CA ARG A 171 10.04 15.04 -26.71
C ARG A 171 10.62 16.44 -26.55
N GLU A 172 11.94 16.52 -26.58
CA GLU A 172 12.61 17.78 -26.90
C GLU A 172 12.27 18.11 -28.36
N GLY A 173 11.82 19.34 -28.58
CA GLY A 173 11.43 19.87 -29.88
C GLY A 173 12.63 20.36 -30.68
#